data_AF-A0A7S2D355-F1
#
_entry.id   AF-A0A7S2D355-F1
#
_cell.length_a   1.000
_cell.length_b   1.000
_cell.length_c   1.000
_cell.angle_alpha   90.00
_cell.angle_beta   90.00
_cell.angle_gamma   90.00
#
_symmetry.space_group_name_H-M   'P 1'
#
loop_
_entity.id
_entity.type
_entity.pdbx_description
1 polymer ?
#
loop_
_entity_poly.entity_id
_entity_poly.type
_entity_poly.pdbx_seq_one_letter_code
_entity_poly.pdbx_strand_id
1 'polypeptide(L)'
;AGKAEGSMDAGNLLKPALARGQLRCIGATTLDEYRENIEKDAALERRFQQVYVDQPNVEATTAILRGLKERYELHHGVSISDGALVAAAALSDRYIADRFLPDKAIDLIDEAAAKLRIDATSRPQLLDQVTRRLLQVQMEEISLKLD
;
A
#
# COMPACT_ATOMS: atom_id res chain seq x y z
N ALA A 1 -3.53 23.50 -9.83
CA ALA A 1 -4.32 24.57 -9.18
C ALA A 1 -4.31 24.32 -7.68
N GLY A 2 -4.05 25.34 -6.85
CA GLY A 2 -4.24 25.26 -5.40
C GLY A 2 -2.99 25.29 -4.51
N LYS A 3 -2.00 26.16 -4.78
CA LYS A 3 -1.22 26.70 -3.65
C LYS A 3 -2.16 27.64 -2.90
N ALA A 4 -2.76 27.16 -1.82
CA ALA A 4 -3.53 27.99 -0.92
C ALA A 4 -2.56 28.92 -0.17
N GLU A 5 -2.45 30.17 -0.62
CA GLU A 5 -1.65 31.26 -0.03
C GLU A 5 -2.19 31.73 1.35
N GLY A 6 -2.74 30.83 2.15
CA GLY A 6 -3.49 31.18 3.37
C GLY A 6 -3.46 30.15 4.49
N SER A 7 -2.60 29.13 4.45
CA SER A 7 -2.37 28.33 5.66
C SER A 7 -1.68 29.24 6.67
N MET A 8 -2.34 29.51 7.82
CA MET A 8 -1.69 30.10 8.99
C MET A 8 -0.27 29.55 9.10
N ASP A 9 0.73 30.42 9.26
CA ASP A 9 2.13 30.02 9.42
C ASP A 9 2.29 29.26 10.74
N ALA A 10 1.89 27.99 10.71
CA ALA A 10 1.85 27.08 11.85
C ALA A 10 3.26 26.96 12.46
N GLY A 11 4.31 27.20 11.66
CA GLY A 11 5.68 27.33 12.13
C GLY A 11 5.82 28.37 13.24
N ASN A 12 5.23 29.56 13.09
CA ASN A 12 5.31 30.62 14.10
C ASN A 12 4.49 30.31 15.35
N LEU A 13 3.44 29.50 15.25
CA LEU A 13 2.66 29.03 16.41
C LEU A 13 3.40 27.92 17.18
N LEU A 14 4.14 27.06 16.49
CA LEU A 14 4.84 25.92 17.09
C LEU A 14 6.19 26.30 17.71
N LYS A 15 6.91 27.27 17.14
CA LYS A 15 8.23 27.73 17.61
C LYS A 15 8.28 28.03 19.12
N PRO A 16 7.35 28.80 19.70
CA PRO A 16 7.40 29.09 21.14
C PRO A 16 7.21 27.85 22.02
N ALA A 17 6.31 26.93 21.61
CA ALA A 17 6.05 25.70 22.34
C ALA A 17 7.22 24.71 22.28
N LEU A 18 7.86 24.60 21.11
CA LEU A 18 9.08 23.81 20.91
C LEU A 18 10.26 24.39 21.70
N ALA A 19 10.45 25.72 21.68
CA ALA A 19 11.54 26.38 22.39
C ALA A 19 11.44 26.23 23.92
N ARG A 20 10.22 26.23 24.47
CA ARG A 20 9.95 26.01 25.90
C ARG A 20 9.90 24.53 26.29
N GLY A 21 10.02 23.60 25.34
CA GLY A 21 9.93 22.16 25.60
C GLY A 21 8.52 21.69 26.02
N GLN A 22 7.49 22.50 25.80
CA GLN A 22 6.09 22.17 26.12
C GLN A 22 5.47 21.23 25.08
N LEU A 23 6.05 21.19 23.88
CA LEU A 23 5.65 20.30 22.79
C LEU A 23 6.80 19.36 22.45
N ARG A 24 6.49 18.06 22.41
CA ARG A 24 7.35 17.02 21.82
C ARG A 24 6.66 16.53 20.56
N CYS A 25 7.37 16.50 19.45
CA CYS A 25 6.82 16.01 18.19
C CYS A 25 7.89 15.24 17.40
N ILE A 26 7.40 14.40 16.48
CA ILE A 26 8.21 13.74 15.46
C ILE A 26 7.69 14.27 14.13
N GLY A 27 8.55 14.94 13.37
CA GLY A 27 8.24 15.40 12.02
C GLY A 27 8.55 14.29 11.00
N ALA A 28 7.74 14.19 9.95
CA ALA A 28 8.01 13.36 8.79
C ALA A 28 7.87 14.24 7.54
N THR A 29 8.93 14.32 6.74
CA THR A 29 9.00 15.16 5.53
C THR A 29 10.07 14.60 4.61
N THR A 30 10.07 15.03 3.35
CA THR A 30 11.13 14.67 2.40
C THR A 30 12.38 15.50 2.65
N LEU A 31 13.53 15.04 2.12
CA LEU A 31 14.79 15.78 2.26
C LEU A 31 14.72 17.17 1.58
N ASP A 32 14.00 17.26 0.47
CA ASP A 32 13.85 18.51 -0.29
C ASP A 32 13.01 19.52 0.49
N GLU A 33 11.87 19.09 1.04
CA GLU A 33 11.03 19.94 1.89
C GLU A 33 11.75 20.36 3.19
N TYR A 34 12.57 19.47 3.77
CA TYR A 34 13.40 19.79 4.93
C TYR A 34 14.38 20.92 4.62
N ARG A 35 15.12 20.81 3.49
CA ARG A 35 16.05 21.84 3.01
C ARG A 35 15.35 23.16 2.73
N GLU A 36 14.14 23.10 2.16
CA GLU A 36 13.40 24.29 1.78
C GLU A 36 12.79 25.03 2.98
N ASN A 37 12.30 24.31 3.98
CA ASN A 37 11.43 24.88 5.02
C ASN A 37 12.00 24.82 6.44
N ILE A 38 12.85 23.85 6.77
CA ILE A 38 13.38 23.65 8.14
C ILE A 38 14.81 24.14 8.24
N GLU A 39 15.67 23.77 7.29
CA GLU A 39 17.10 24.12 7.29
C GLU A 39 17.33 25.63 7.15
N LYS A 40 16.44 26.33 6.42
CA LYS A 40 16.50 27.80 6.29
C LYS A 40 16.10 28.55 7.56
N ASP A 41 15.45 27.87 8.51
CA ASP A 41 14.99 28.48 9.76
C ASP A 41 15.85 28.03 10.94
N ALA A 42 16.80 28.89 11.32
CA ALA A 42 17.76 28.62 12.40
C ALA A 42 17.11 28.29 13.76
N ALA A 43 15.85 28.67 14.00
CA ALA A 43 15.14 28.33 15.23
C ALA A 43 14.62 26.89 15.20
N LEU A 44 14.18 26.40 14.04
CA LEU A 44 13.69 25.03 13.86
C LEU A 44 14.84 24.04 13.71
N GLU A 45 15.86 24.38 12.92
CA GLU A 45 17.05 23.55 12.70
C GLU A 45 17.71 23.14 14.03
N ARG A 46 17.81 24.06 15.00
CA ARG A 46 18.40 23.79 16.32
C ARG A 46 17.51 22.96 17.26
N ARG A 47 16.25 22.73 16.90
CA ARG A 47 15.26 22.03 17.74
C ARG A 47 14.90 20.66 17.21
N PHE A 48 15.10 20.42 15.92
CA PHE A 48 14.92 19.12 15.30
C PHE A 48 16.26 18.42 15.10
N GLN A 49 16.36 17.19 15.60
CA GLN A 49 17.43 16.29 15.21
C GLN A 49 17.02 15.61 13.91
N GLN A 50 17.85 15.72 12.87
CA GLN A 50 17.62 14.96 11.64
C GLN A 50 17.88 13.48 11.90
N VAL A 51 16.89 12.66 11.57
CA VAL A 51 16.98 11.19 11.53
C VAL A 51 16.67 10.78 10.11
N TYR A 52 17.67 10.30 9.40
CA TYR A 52 17.53 9.91 8.01
C TYR A 52 16.99 8.48 7.92
N VAL A 53 15.97 8.29 7.08
CA VAL A 53 15.31 7.01 6.88
C VAL A 53 15.39 6.68 5.40
N ASP A 54 16.31 5.79 5.06
CA ASP A 54 16.48 5.31 3.69
C ASP A 54 15.44 4.27 3.30
N GLN A 55 15.23 4.16 1.99
CA GLN A 55 14.51 3.05 1.40
C GLN A 55 15.22 1.72 1.74
N PRO A 56 14.51 0.68 2.20
CA PRO A 56 15.09 -0.64 2.39
C PRO A 56 15.49 -1.27 1.06
N ASN A 57 16.55 -2.07 1.08
CA ASN A 57 16.89 -2.92 -0.07
C ASN A 57 15.89 -4.10 -0.22
N VAL A 58 16.04 -4.88 -1.28
CA VAL A 58 15.15 -6.02 -1.59
C VAL A 58 15.14 -7.08 -0.46
N GLU A 59 16.29 -7.36 0.15
CA GLU A 59 16.41 -8.35 1.23
C GLU A 59 15.70 -7.88 2.51
N ALA A 60 15.95 -6.64 2.91
CA ALA A 60 15.29 -5.99 4.04
C ALA A 60 13.78 -5.88 3.81
N THR A 61 13.35 -5.54 2.60
CA THR A 61 11.92 -5.51 2.24
C THR A 61 11.30 -6.90 2.35
N THR A 62 11.99 -7.94 1.89
CA THR A 62 11.53 -9.33 2.05
C THR A 62 11.35 -9.69 3.53
N ALA A 63 12.27 -9.27 4.41
CA ALA A 63 12.15 -9.48 5.85
C ALA A 63 10.95 -8.73 6.46
N ILE A 64 10.73 -7.47 6.05
CA ILE A 64 9.55 -6.69 6.45
C ILE A 64 8.27 -7.40 6.01
N LEU A 65 8.18 -7.85 4.76
CA LEU A 65 7.03 -8.59 4.24
C LEU A 65 6.78 -9.89 5.01
N ARG A 66 7.82 -10.63 5.38
CA ARG A 66 7.70 -11.82 6.24
C ARG A 66 7.10 -11.49 7.61
N GLY A 67 7.49 -10.37 8.21
CA GLY A 67 6.91 -9.89 9.47
C GLY A 67 5.44 -9.44 9.35
N LEU A 68 5.02 -8.98 8.17
CA LEU A 68 3.65 -8.58 7.90
C LEU A 68 2.76 -9.74 7.41
N LYS A 69 3.36 -10.84 6.96
CA LYS A 69 2.69 -11.98 6.30
C LYS A 69 1.43 -12.43 7.04
N GLU A 70 1.55 -12.80 8.31
CA GLU A 70 0.44 -13.36 9.11
C GLU A 70 -0.76 -12.40 9.17
N ARG A 71 -0.49 -11.10 9.28
CA ARG A 71 -1.53 -10.07 9.31
C ARG A 71 -2.31 -9.99 7.99
N TYR A 72 -1.62 -10.09 6.85
CA TYR A 72 -2.24 -10.06 5.53
C TYR A 72 -2.97 -11.36 5.20
N GLU A 73 -2.40 -12.51 5.56
CA GLU A 73 -3.05 -13.81 5.43
C GLU A 73 -4.39 -13.83 6.18
N LEU A 74 -4.41 -13.34 7.43
CA LEU A 74 -5.64 -13.23 8.22
C LEU A 74 -6.64 -12.24 7.60
N HIS A 75 -6.17 -11.07 7.14
CA HIS A 75 -7.04 -10.04 6.58
C HIS A 75 -7.73 -10.48 5.28
N HIS A 76 -7.01 -11.21 4.42
CA HIS A 76 -7.53 -11.67 3.13
C HIS A 76 -8.08 -13.10 3.15
N GLY A 77 -7.82 -13.87 4.21
CA GLY A 77 -8.23 -15.27 4.28
C GLY A 77 -7.54 -16.15 3.23
N VAL A 78 -6.29 -15.82 2.88
CA VAL A 78 -5.47 -16.56 1.91
C VAL A 78 -4.13 -16.96 2.53
N SER A 79 -3.43 -17.91 1.92
CA SER A 79 -2.05 -18.23 2.29
C SER A 79 -1.08 -17.60 1.30
N ILE A 80 0.00 -17.00 1.82
CA ILE A 80 1.02 -16.30 1.06
C ILE A 80 2.32 -17.11 1.14
N SER A 81 2.80 -17.58 -0.01
CA SER A 81 4.06 -18.33 -0.07
C SER A 81 5.27 -17.41 0.13
N ASP A 82 6.36 -17.95 0.70
CA ASP A 82 7.60 -17.17 0.86
C ASP A 82 8.16 -16.71 -0.50
N GLY A 83 8.02 -17.56 -1.53
CA GLY A 83 8.39 -17.21 -2.90
C GLY A 83 7.61 -16.02 -3.46
N ALA A 84 6.35 -15.84 -3.07
CA ALA A 84 5.56 -14.66 -3.46
C ALA A 84 6.10 -13.38 -2.82
N LEU A 85 6.56 -13.43 -1.57
CA LEU A 85 7.17 -12.27 -0.89
C LEU A 85 8.47 -11.84 -1.55
N VAL A 86 9.34 -12.81 -1.85
CA VAL A 86 10.61 -12.57 -2.58
C VAL A 86 10.33 -11.99 -3.96
N ALA A 87 9.36 -12.55 -4.69
CA ALA A 87 8.99 -12.07 -6.01
C ALA A 87 8.41 -10.66 -5.95
N ALA A 88 7.54 -10.35 -4.98
CA ALA A 88 6.96 -9.02 -4.82
C ALA A 88 8.05 -7.97 -4.55
N ALA A 89 9.01 -8.26 -3.67
CA ALA A 89 10.14 -7.37 -3.40
C ALA A 89 11.01 -7.15 -4.66
N ALA A 90 11.43 -8.23 -5.34
CA ALA A 90 12.33 -8.14 -6.48
C ALA A 90 11.67 -7.51 -7.72
N LEU A 91 10.42 -7.87 -8.03
CA LEU A 91 9.72 -7.38 -9.21
C LEU A 91 9.24 -5.93 -9.03
N SER A 92 8.76 -5.55 -7.84
CA SER A 92 8.41 -4.15 -7.58
C SER A 92 9.64 -3.25 -7.65
N ASP A 93 10.80 -3.71 -7.15
CA ASP A 93 12.04 -2.97 -7.25
C ASP A 93 12.47 -2.74 -8.70
N ARG A 94 12.37 -3.79 -9.52
CA ARG A 94 12.82 -3.77 -10.92
C ARG A 94 11.89 -2.99 -11.86
N TYR A 95 10.58 -3.06 -11.67
CA TYR A 95 9.61 -2.60 -12.67
C TYR A 95 8.78 -1.38 -12.25
N ILE A 96 8.71 -1.05 -10.96
CA ILE A 96 7.97 0.11 -10.45
C ILE A 96 8.99 1.15 -9.99
N ALA A 97 9.33 2.10 -10.87
CA ALA A 97 10.43 3.06 -10.67
C ALA A 97 9.99 4.37 -10.00
N ASP A 98 8.70 4.69 -10.01
CA ASP A 98 8.10 5.92 -9.48
C ASP A 98 7.68 5.81 -8.00
N ARG A 99 7.92 4.64 -7.38
CA ARG A 99 7.59 4.36 -5.98
C ARG A 99 8.75 3.69 -5.24
N PHE A 100 8.72 3.80 -3.92
CA PHE A 100 9.78 3.32 -3.04
C PHE A 100 9.38 2.05 -2.30
N LEU A 101 10.35 1.16 -2.05
CA LEU A 101 10.18 0.06 -1.09
C LEU A 101 10.03 0.64 0.34
N PRO A 102 9.39 -0.08 1.27
CA PRO A 102 8.70 -1.36 1.09
C PRO A 102 7.27 -1.22 0.55
N ASP A 103 6.76 0.01 0.48
CA ASP A 103 5.37 0.37 0.16
C ASP A 103 4.86 -0.28 -1.13
N LYS A 104 5.60 -0.11 -2.25
CA LYS A 104 5.22 -0.74 -3.53
C LYS A 104 5.16 -2.27 -3.50
N ALA A 105 5.96 -2.93 -2.65
CA ALA A 105 5.95 -4.38 -2.55
C ALA A 105 4.79 -4.87 -1.67
N ILE A 106 4.43 -4.10 -0.64
CA ILE A 106 3.26 -4.35 0.20
C ILE A 106 1.99 -4.27 -0.65
N ASP A 107 1.86 -3.23 -1.47
CA ASP A 107 0.72 -3.07 -2.38
C ASP A 107 0.56 -4.24 -3.34
N LEU A 108 1.65 -4.73 -3.94
CA LEU A 108 1.57 -5.91 -4.81
C LEU A 108 1.05 -7.15 -4.08
N ILE A 109 1.46 -7.37 -2.84
CA ILE A 109 0.97 -8.49 -2.02
C ILE A 109 -0.51 -8.29 -1.68
N ASP A 110 -0.91 -7.07 -1.32
CA ASP A 110 -2.29 -6.74 -0.98
C ASP A 110 -3.24 -6.96 -2.17
N GLU A 111 -2.88 -6.44 -3.35
CA GLU A 111 -3.65 -6.62 -4.58
C GLU A 111 -3.73 -8.10 -4.99
N ALA A 112 -2.62 -8.83 -4.93
CA ALA A 112 -2.59 -10.26 -5.25
C ALA A 112 -3.47 -11.09 -4.29
N ALA A 113 -3.41 -10.78 -3.00
CA ALA A 113 -4.22 -11.45 -1.98
C ALA A 113 -5.72 -11.14 -2.14
N ALA A 114 -6.06 -9.87 -2.39
CA ALA A 114 -7.42 -9.44 -2.64
C ALA A 114 -8.00 -10.12 -3.90
N LYS A 115 -7.22 -10.19 -4.98
CA LYS A 115 -7.59 -10.89 -6.21
C LYS A 115 -7.86 -12.37 -5.96
N LEU A 116 -6.96 -13.05 -5.26
CA LEU A 116 -7.12 -14.47 -4.94
C LEU A 116 -8.38 -14.74 -4.10
N ARG A 117 -8.70 -13.85 -3.15
CA ARG A 117 -9.94 -13.95 -2.35
C ARG A 117 -11.18 -13.85 -3.22
N ILE A 118 -11.21 -12.89 -4.16
CA ILE A 118 -12.32 -12.72 -5.12
C ILE A 118 -12.48 -13.99 -5.97
N ASP A 119 -11.38 -14.49 -6.52
CA ASP A 119 -11.38 -15.70 -7.35
C ASP A 119 -11.90 -16.91 -6.56
N ALA A 120 -11.48 -17.06 -5.29
CA ALA A 120 -11.90 -18.15 -4.40
C ALA A 120 -13.39 -18.09 -4.01
N THR A 121 -13.98 -16.89 -3.93
CA THR A 121 -15.43 -16.73 -3.63
C THR A 121 -16.30 -16.76 -4.89
N SER A 122 -15.69 -16.70 -6.07
CA SER A 122 -16.41 -16.71 -7.34
C SER A 122 -16.76 -18.13 -7.79
N ARG A 123 -17.85 -18.27 -8.54
CA ARG A 123 -18.21 -19.55 -9.16
C ARG A 123 -17.20 -19.85 -10.28
N PRO A 124 -16.60 -21.06 -10.33
CA PRO A 124 -15.62 -21.38 -11.36
C PRO A 124 -16.21 -21.14 -12.75
N GLN A 125 -15.49 -20.39 -13.59
CA GLN A 125 -15.98 -20.00 -14.93
C GLN A 125 -16.42 -21.21 -15.76
N LEU A 126 -15.69 -22.33 -15.66
CA LEU A 126 -16.04 -23.59 -16.33
C LEU A 126 -17.39 -24.14 -15.86
N LEU A 127 -17.67 -24.10 -14.55
CA LEU A 127 -18.96 -24.54 -14.01
C LEU A 127 -20.08 -23.59 -14.47
N ASP A 128 -19.79 -22.30 -14.54
CA ASP A 128 -20.72 -21.28 -15.03
C ASP A 128 -21.10 -21.50 -16.50
N GLN A 129 -20.13 -21.80 -17.35
CA GLN A 129 -20.34 -22.14 -18.76
C GLN A 129 -21.19 -23.41 -18.91
N VAL A 130 -20.84 -24.48 -18.18
CA VAL A 130 -21.59 -25.75 -18.23
C VAL A 130 -23.03 -25.55 -17.74
N THR A 131 -23.23 -24.76 -16.69
CA THR A 131 -24.58 -24.50 -16.15
C THR A 131 -25.43 -23.70 -17.11
N ARG A 132 -24.87 -22.68 -17.78
CA ARG A 132 -25.58 -21.93 -18.82
C ARG A 132 -25.97 -22.84 -19.98
N ARG A 133 -25.07 -23.73 -20.39
CA ARG A 133 -25.35 -24.70 -21.46
C ARG A 133 -26.45 -25.68 -21.05
N LEU A 134 -26.43 -26.17 -19.82
CA LEU A 134 -27.47 -27.05 -19.28
C LEU A 134 -28.84 -26.37 -19.27
N LEU A 135 -28.91 -25.13 -18.78
CA LEU A 135 -30.14 -24.32 -18.79
C LEU A 135 -30.69 -24.15 -20.21
N GLN A 136 -29.82 -23.85 -21.19
CA GLN A 136 -30.22 -23.70 -22.59
C GLN A 136 -30.85 -24.99 -23.14
N VAL A 137 -30.19 -26.14 -22.91
CA VAL A 137 -30.70 -27.45 -23.37
C VAL A 137 -32.00 -27.83 -22.66
N GLN A 138 -32.16 -27.51 -21.38
CA GLN A 138 -33.40 -27.75 -20.65
C GLN A 138 -34.57 -26.91 -21.18
N MET A 139 -34.33 -25.65 -21.55
CA MET A 139 -35.35 -24.82 -22.18
C MET A 139 -35.76 -25.34 -23.56
N GLU A 140 -34.79 -25.81 -24.35
CA GLU A 140 -35.05 -26.47 -25.64
C GLU A 140 -35.91 -27.73 -25.46
N GLU A 141 -35.61 -28.58 -24.47
CA GLU A 141 -36.37 -29.80 -24.17
C GLU A 141 -37.82 -29.50 -23.74
N ILE A 142 -38.01 -28.48 -22.89
CA ILE A 142 -39.35 -28.06 -22.42
C ILE A 142 -40.18 -27.53 -23.58
N SER A 143 -39.59 -26.71 -24.46
CA SER A 143 -40.29 -26.17 -25.64
C SER A 143 -40.79 -27.30 -26.54
N LEU A 144 -39.96 -28.31 -26.79
CA LEU A 144 -40.33 -29.46 -27.63
C LEU A 144 -41.40 -30.38 -27.01
N LYS A 145 -41.63 -30.32 -25.69
CA LYS A 145 -42.67 -31.09 -25.00
C LYS A 145 -44.02 -30.37 -24.93
N LEU A 146 -44.03 -29.05 -25.17
CA LEU A 146 -45.23 -28.21 -25.16
C LEU A 146 -45.88 -28.09 -26.55
N ASP A 147 -45.14 -28.45 -27.61
CA ASP A 147 -45.63 -28.67 -28.98
C ASP A 147 -46.19 -30.09 -29.15
#